data_AF-A0A257P1D4-F1
#
_entry.id   AF-A0A257P1D4-F1
#
_cell.length_a   1.000
_cell.length_b   1.000
_cell.length_c   1.000
_cell.angle_alpha   90.00
_cell.angle_beta   90.00
_cell.angle_gamma   90.00
#
_symmetry.space_group_name_H-M   'P 1'
#
loop_
_entity.id
_entity.type
_entity.pdbx_description
1 polymer ?
#
loop_
_entity_poly.entity_id
_entity_poly.type
_entity_poly.pdbx_seq_one_letter_code
_entity_poly.pdbx_strand_id
1 'polypeptide(L)'
;MKDPIAAVKDAAAVAFVALLLFGPFLGLKLGDNNAGNLTLSTRPELLFLAVAGVFVARLLLLFYHEHRGKRPPAARMSQAVTGAGKYLAPALLIFAIAMPLLPGIANSYIDLGVLIMTYVMLGWGLNIVVGLAGLLDLGYVAFYAVGAYSFALLNHKFGFGFWECLPLCGILAAAWGIFLGFPVLRLRGDYLAIVTLA
;
A
#
# COMPACT_ATOMS: atom_id res chain seq x y z
N MET A 1 24.46 -23.50 19.30
CA MET A 1 23.50 -23.91 20.34
C MET A 1 23.29 -22.73 21.27
N LYS A 2 22.58 -21.70 20.81
CA LYS A 2 22.15 -20.58 21.64
C LYS A 2 20.70 -20.83 22.02
N ASP A 3 20.50 -21.32 23.23
CA ASP A 3 19.25 -21.45 24.01
C ASP A 3 17.92 -21.51 23.22
N PRO A 4 17.30 -22.70 23.07
CA PRO A 4 16.01 -22.84 22.39
C PRO A 4 14.88 -22.02 23.06
N ILE A 5 15.05 -21.71 24.35
CA ILE A 5 14.12 -20.88 25.13
C ILE A 5 14.12 -19.41 24.64
N ALA A 6 15.25 -18.90 24.18
CA ALA A 6 15.35 -17.52 23.66
C ALA A 6 14.64 -17.39 22.31
N ALA A 7 14.75 -18.39 21.43
CA ALA A 7 14.07 -18.42 20.15
C ALA A 7 12.53 -18.44 20.29
N VAL A 8 12.01 -19.15 21.30
CA VAL A 8 10.57 -19.20 21.60
C VAL A 8 10.07 -17.85 22.12
N LYS A 9 10.85 -17.16 22.97
CA LYS A 9 10.49 -15.82 23.48
C LYS A 9 10.43 -14.76 22.37
N ASP A 10 11.37 -14.78 21.43
CA ASP A 10 11.37 -13.86 20.28
C ASP A 10 10.20 -14.12 19.32
N ALA A 11 9.87 -15.40 19.08
CA ALA A 11 8.70 -15.77 18.27
C ALA A 11 7.39 -15.32 18.94
N ALA A 12 7.29 -15.46 20.27
CA ALA A 12 6.13 -15.04 21.04
C ALA A 12 5.94 -13.51 21.04
N ALA A 13 7.02 -12.74 21.22
CA ALA A 13 6.96 -11.27 21.16
C ALA A 13 6.43 -10.78 19.80
N VAL A 14 6.80 -11.46 18.73
CA VAL A 14 6.37 -11.08 17.37
C VAL A 14 4.95 -11.51 17.07
N ALA A 15 4.55 -12.70 17.54
CA ALA A 15 3.15 -13.12 17.45
C ALA A 15 2.24 -12.16 18.21
N PHE A 16 2.70 -11.62 19.34
CA PHE A 16 1.96 -10.61 20.10
C PHE A 16 1.82 -9.29 19.32
N VAL A 17 2.91 -8.79 18.72
CA VAL A 17 2.86 -7.59 17.86
C VAL A 17 1.95 -7.82 16.64
N ALA A 18 2.00 -9.01 16.04
CA ALA A 18 1.12 -9.39 14.93
C ALA A 18 -0.34 -9.43 15.37
N LEU A 19 -0.66 -9.97 16.55
CA LEU A 19 -2.01 -9.98 17.09
C LEU A 19 -2.54 -8.57 17.33
N LEU A 20 -1.70 -7.68 17.86
CA LEU A 20 -2.04 -6.27 18.09
C LEU A 20 -2.36 -5.52 16.79
N LEU A 21 -1.60 -5.77 15.72
CA LEU A 21 -1.80 -5.14 14.41
C LEU A 21 -2.94 -5.76 13.61
N PHE A 22 -3.01 -7.09 13.54
CA PHE A 22 -4.01 -7.80 12.73
C PHE A 22 -5.37 -7.90 13.41
N GLY A 23 -5.43 -7.89 14.74
CA GLY A 23 -6.66 -7.94 15.55
C GLY A 23 -7.77 -7.00 15.06
N PRO A 24 -7.54 -5.68 14.99
CA PRO A 24 -8.56 -4.74 14.54
C PRO A 24 -8.84 -4.84 13.03
N PHE A 25 -7.86 -5.23 12.21
CA PHE A 25 -7.99 -5.26 10.74
C PHE A 25 -8.68 -6.52 10.19
N LEU A 26 -8.44 -7.69 10.79
CA LEU A 26 -9.01 -8.98 10.37
C LEU A 26 -10.13 -9.46 11.30
N GLY A 27 -10.15 -9.00 12.55
CA GLY A 27 -11.10 -9.46 13.55
C GLY A 27 -12.47 -8.84 13.43
N LEU A 28 -12.57 -7.65 12.85
CA LEU A 28 -13.79 -6.87 12.82
C LEU A 28 -14.24 -6.71 11.37
N LYS A 29 -15.25 -7.50 10.96
CA LYS A 29 -15.95 -7.27 9.69
C LYS A 29 -17.30 -6.63 9.99
N LEU A 30 -17.49 -5.42 9.48
CA LEU A 30 -18.79 -4.75 9.48
C LEU A 30 -19.63 -5.43 8.38
N GLY A 31 -20.62 -6.23 8.78
CA GLY A 31 -21.56 -6.89 7.87
C GLY A 31 -22.83 -6.07 7.76
N ASP A 32 -23.08 -5.52 6.58
CA ASP A 32 -24.35 -4.89 6.25
C ASP A 32 -25.34 -5.98 5.82
N ASN A 33 -26.35 -6.24 6.64
CA ASN A 33 -27.49 -7.04 6.22
C ASN A 33 -28.42 -6.10 5.46
N ASN A 34 -29.02 -6.55 4.34
CA ASN A 34 -29.95 -5.81 3.46
C ASN A 34 -31.20 -5.17 4.14
N ALA A 35 -31.22 -5.03 5.46
CA ALA A 35 -32.22 -4.37 6.30
C ALA A 35 -31.64 -3.17 7.10
N GLY A 36 -30.43 -2.69 6.82
CA GLY A 36 -29.88 -1.44 7.40
C GLY A 36 -29.45 -1.53 8.87
N ASN A 37 -29.02 -2.71 9.32
CA ASN A 37 -28.55 -2.92 10.69
C ASN A 37 -27.07 -3.35 10.70
N LEU A 38 -26.23 -2.61 11.42
CA LEU A 38 -24.78 -2.84 11.50
C LEU A 38 -24.50 -4.06 12.40
N THR A 39 -24.16 -5.20 11.80
CA THR A 39 -23.77 -6.39 12.56
C THR A 39 -22.24 -6.53 12.60
N LEU A 40 -21.68 -6.56 13.81
CA LEU A 40 -20.27 -6.87 14.06
C LEU A 40 -20.08 -8.39 13.95
N SER A 41 -19.75 -8.85 12.74
CA SER A 41 -19.34 -10.25 12.54
C SER A 41 -17.85 -10.38 12.84
N THR A 42 -17.51 -10.83 14.04
CA THR A 42 -16.13 -11.18 14.37
C THR A 42 -15.73 -12.43 13.60
N ARG A 43 -14.62 -12.40 12.84
CA ARG A 43 -14.07 -13.58 12.14
C ARG A 43 -12.83 -14.13 12.88
N PRO A 44 -13.02 -14.85 14.00
CA PRO A 44 -11.90 -15.31 14.84
C PRO A 44 -10.99 -16.32 14.14
N GLU A 45 -11.53 -17.07 13.18
CA GLU A 45 -10.82 -18.11 12.43
C GLU A 45 -9.69 -17.58 11.52
N LEU A 46 -9.91 -16.45 10.84
CA LEU A 46 -8.91 -15.85 9.96
C LEU A 46 -7.80 -15.15 10.76
N LEU A 47 -8.15 -14.54 11.89
CA LEU A 47 -7.18 -13.97 12.83
C LEU A 47 -6.24 -15.05 13.38
N PHE A 48 -6.81 -16.16 13.85
CA PHE A 48 -6.04 -17.23 14.46
C PHE A 48 -5.09 -17.89 13.44
N LEU A 49 -5.55 -18.11 12.20
CA LEU A 49 -4.71 -18.61 11.12
C LEU A 49 -3.59 -17.63 10.72
N ALA A 50 -3.87 -16.32 10.66
CA ALA A 50 -2.84 -15.33 10.35
C ALA A 50 -1.76 -15.25 11.44
N VAL A 51 -2.16 -15.26 12.71
CA VAL A 51 -1.21 -15.24 13.86
C VAL A 51 -0.42 -16.55 13.95
N ALA A 52 -1.07 -17.71 13.77
CA ALA A 52 -0.40 -19.01 13.73
C ALA A 52 0.57 -19.11 12.54
N GLY A 53 0.18 -18.59 11.37
CA GLY A 53 1.02 -18.53 10.19
C GLY A 53 2.28 -17.67 10.39
N VAL A 54 2.14 -16.49 11.00
CA VAL A 54 3.28 -15.62 11.33
C VAL A 54 4.20 -16.27 12.37
N PHE A 55 3.63 -16.94 13.38
CA PHE A 55 4.40 -17.66 14.40
C PHE A 55 5.20 -18.82 13.79
N VAL A 56 4.56 -19.66 12.97
CA VAL A 56 5.22 -20.81 12.30
C VAL A 56 6.26 -20.33 11.29
N ALA A 57 5.95 -19.32 10.47
CA ALA A 57 6.90 -18.76 9.51
C ALA A 57 8.15 -18.19 10.22
N ARG A 58 7.97 -17.50 11.36
CA ARG A 58 9.10 -16.95 12.11
C ARG A 58 9.90 -18.03 12.84
N LEU A 59 9.23 -19.04 13.38
CA LEU A 59 9.86 -20.20 14.01
C LEU A 59 10.71 -21.01 13.01
N LEU A 60 10.18 -21.24 11.80
CA LEU A 60 10.92 -21.89 10.71
C LEU A 60 12.07 -21.05 10.19
N LEU A 61 11.91 -19.72 10.07
CA LEU A 61 12.98 -18.82 9.63
C LEU A 61 14.14 -18.78 10.62
N LEU A 62 13.87 -18.83 11.93
CA LEU A 62 14.91 -18.91 12.97
C LEU A 62 15.66 -20.24 12.89
N PHE A 63 14.94 -21.35 12.70
CA PHE A 63 15.52 -22.68 12.54
C PHE A 63 16.39 -22.79 11.27
N TYR A 64 15.95 -22.15 10.17
CA TYR A 64 16.68 -22.09 8.91
C TYR A 64 17.89 -21.15 8.94
N HIS A 65 17.85 -20.08 9.75
CA HIS A 65 18.99 -19.17 9.95
C HIS A 65 20.11 -19.81 10.77
N GLU A 66 19.79 -20.70 11.72
CA GLU A 66 20.80 -21.35 12.56
C GLU A 66 21.68 -22.35 11.78
N HIS A 67 21.20 -22.86 10.64
CA HIS A 67 21.94 -23.81 9.79
C HIS A 67 22.66 -23.19 8.58
N ARG A 68 22.47 -21.90 8.27
CA ARG A 68 23.18 -21.25 7.13
C ARG A 68 24.11 -20.15 7.61
N GLY A 69 25.40 -20.35 7.35
CA GLY A 69 26.51 -19.47 7.69
C GLY A 69 26.25 -17.98 7.40
N LYS A 70 26.76 -17.16 8.32
CA LYS A 70 26.64 -15.71 8.40
C LYS A 70 27.02 -15.03 7.08
N ARG A 71 26.03 -14.56 6.32
CA ARG A 71 26.18 -13.40 5.43
C ARG A 71 25.32 -12.27 5.99
N PRO A 72 25.79 -11.01 5.95
CA PRO A 72 25.08 -9.89 6.54
C PRO A 72 23.65 -9.76 5.96
N PRO A 73 22.63 -9.56 6.82
CA PRO A 73 21.21 -9.62 6.44
C PRO A 73 20.82 -8.58 5.38
N ALA A 74 21.50 -7.43 5.34
CA ALA A 74 21.27 -6.37 4.37
C ALA A 74 21.58 -6.78 2.92
N ALA A 75 22.67 -7.53 2.70
CA ALA A 75 23.08 -7.97 1.37
C ALA A 75 22.14 -9.04 0.79
N ARG A 76 21.58 -9.90 1.66
CA ARG A 76 20.70 -11.02 1.27
C ARG A 76 19.29 -10.56 0.94
N MET A 77 18.78 -9.54 1.64
CA MET A 77 17.47 -8.96 1.32
C MET A 77 17.49 -8.25 -0.03
N SER A 78 18.55 -7.50 -0.32
CA SER A 78 18.76 -6.89 -1.64
C SER A 78 18.89 -7.94 -2.76
N GLN A 79 19.67 -9.01 -2.55
CA GLN A 79 19.84 -10.11 -3.53
C GLN A 79 18.59 -10.98 -3.74
N ALA A 80 17.83 -11.26 -2.68
CA ALA A 80 16.59 -12.03 -2.77
C ALA A 80 15.48 -11.19 -3.44
N VAL A 81 15.40 -9.89 -3.16
CA VAL A 81 14.44 -8.98 -3.81
C VAL A 81 14.80 -8.74 -5.27
N THR A 82 16.08 -8.69 -5.66
CA THR A 82 16.46 -8.58 -7.08
C THR A 82 16.27 -9.90 -7.86
N GLY A 83 16.61 -11.04 -7.27
CA GLY A 83 16.43 -12.35 -7.90
C GLY A 83 14.97 -12.77 -8.00
N ALA A 84 14.18 -12.56 -6.93
CA ALA A 84 12.76 -12.85 -6.93
C ALA A 84 11.97 -11.77 -7.68
N GLY A 85 12.40 -10.50 -7.67
CA GLY A 85 11.75 -9.39 -8.37
C GLY A 85 11.58 -9.62 -9.86
N LYS A 86 12.52 -10.33 -10.50
CA LYS A 86 12.43 -10.68 -11.94
C LYS A 86 11.25 -11.60 -12.27
N TYR A 87 10.82 -12.45 -11.34
CA TYR A 87 9.68 -13.37 -11.51
C TYR A 87 8.43 -12.92 -10.74
N LEU A 88 8.60 -12.22 -9.62
CA LEU A 88 7.53 -11.61 -8.83
C LEU A 88 6.85 -10.47 -9.57
N ALA A 89 7.61 -9.59 -10.22
CA ALA A 89 7.04 -8.47 -10.97
C ALA A 89 6.08 -8.95 -12.08
N PRO A 90 6.46 -9.89 -12.98
CA PRO A 90 5.53 -10.40 -13.98
C PRO A 90 4.41 -11.23 -13.35
N ALA A 91 4.65 -12.00 -12.28
CA ALA A 91 3.60 -12.75 -11.59
C ALA A 91 2.54 -11.83 -10.95
N LEU A 92 2.95 -10.74 -10.32
CA LEU A 92 2.07 -9.69 -9.78
C LEU A 92 1.29 -8.98 -10.89
N LEU A 93 1.92 -8.72 -12.03
CA LEU A 93 1.26 -8.13 -13.19
C LEU A 93 0.19 -9.06 -13.78
N ILE A 94 0.53 -10.35 -13.94
CA ILE A 94 -0.41 -11.37 -14.41
C ILE A 94 -1.57 -11.52 -13.41
N PHE A 95 -1.28 -11.53 -12.11
CA PHE A 95 -2.30 -11.58 -11.08
C PHE A 95 -3.22 -10.35 -11.12
N ALA A 96 -2.66 -9.14 -11.25
CA ALA A 96 -3.43 -7.90 -11.33
C ALA A 96 -4.36 -7.86 -12.56
N ILE A 97 -3.94 -8.44 -13.68
CA ILE A 97 -4.75 -8.52 -14.92
C ILE A 97 -5.78 -9.65 -14.83
N ALA A 98 -5.42 -10.79 -14.26
CA ALA A 98 -6.31 -11.96 -14.14
C ALA A 98 -7.42 -11.73 -13.11
N MET A 99 -7.17 -10.91 -12.08
CA MET A 99 -8.12 -10.63 -11.01
C MET A 99 -9.46 -10.05 -11.50
N PRO A 100 -9.54 -9.01 -12.35
CA PRO A 100 -10.80 -8.52 -12.89
C PRO A 100 -11.49 -9.45 -13.91
N LEU A 101 -10.80 -10.48 -14.42
CA LEU A 101 -11.34 -11.41 -15.43
C LEU A 101 -11.96 -12.69 -14.81
N LEU A 102 -11.78 -12.91 -13.50
CA LEU A 102 -12.28 -14.09 -12.79
C LEU A 102 -13.78 -13.92 -12.44
N PRO A 103 -14.68 -14.71 -13.05
CA PRO A 103 -16.12 -14.62 -12.77
C PRO A 103 -16.40 -15.10 -11.34
N GLY A 104 -17.00 -14.22 -10.52
CA GLY A 104 -17.38 -14.52 -9.13
C GLY A 104 -16.72 -13.65 -8.05
N ILE A 105 -15.85 -12.71 -8.42
CA ILE A 105 -15.29 -11.73 -7.49
C ILE A 105 -16.30 -10.60 -7.29
N ALA A 106 -16.70 -10.37 -6.03
CA ALA A 106 -17.53 -9.22 -5.68
C ALA A 106 -16.80 -7.91 -6.05
N ASN A 107 -17.50 -6.95 -6.67
CA ASN A 107 -16.93 -5.65 -7.06
C ASN A 107 -16.13 -4.97 -5.93
N SER A 108 -16.50 -5.21 -4.67
CA SER A 108 -15.79 -4.74 -3.48
C SER A 108 -14.30 -5.12 -3.44
N TYR A 109 -13.91 -6.31 -3.93
CA TYR A 109 -12.50 -6.70 -3.94
C TYR A 109 -11.70 -5.97 -5.02
N ILE A 110 -12.34 -5.65 -6.15
CA ILE A 110 -11.73 -4.87 -7.24
C ILE A 110 -11.55 -3.42 -6.77
N ASP A 111 -12.56 -2.83 -6.14
CA ASP A 111 -12.49 -1.48 -5.57
C ASP A 111 -11.39 -1.36 -4.51
N LEU A 112 -11.28 -2.36 -3.62
CA LEU A 112 -10.18 -2.42 -2.65
C LEU A 112 -8.82 -2.57 -3.34
N GLY A 113 -8.71 -3.37 -4.40
CA GLY A 113 -7.50 -3.51 -5.19
C GLY A 113 -7.07 -2.19 -5.84
N VAL A 114 -8.02 -1.46 -6.44
CA VAL A 114 -7.80 -0.14 -7.03
C VAL A 114 -7.36 0.86 -5.97
N LEU A 115 -7.99 0.85 -4.79
CA LEU A 115 -7.62 1.72 -3.66
C LEU A 115 -6.19 1.45 -3.19
N ILE A 116 -5.83 0.19 -2.99
CA ILE A 116 -4.46 -0.21 -2.61
C ILE A 116 -3.45 0.25 -3.67
N MET A 117 -3.75 0.00 -4.95
CA MET A 117 -2.87 0.38 -6.05
C MET A 117 -2.69 1.90 -6.13
N THR A 118 -3.75 2.66 -5.89
CA THR A 118 -3.72 4.13 -5.81
C THR A 118 -2.78 4.60 -4.70
N TYR A 119 -2.88 4.03 -3.49
CA TYR A 119 -1.97 4.38 -2.40
C TYR A 119 -0.52 3.98 -2.66
N VAL A 120 -0.28 2.86 -3.35
CA VAL A 120 1.07 2.46 -3.78
C VAL A 120 1.65 3.47 -4.76
N MET A 121 0.86 3.90 -5.77
CA MET A 121 1.25 4.95 -6.71
C MET A 121 1.53 6.28 -5.99
N LEU A 122 0.70 6.64 -5.00
CA LEU A 122 0.88 7.84 -4.17
C LEU A 122 2.19 7.77 -3.36
N GLY A 123 2.46 6.63 -2.74
CA GLY A 123 3.69 6.41 -1.99
C GLY A 123 4.94 6.45 -2.87
N TRP A 124 4.86 5.92 -4.09
CA TRP A 124 5.93 6.03 -5.09
C TRP A 124 6.17 7.47 -5.53
N GLY A 125 5.11 8.24 -5.78
CA GLY A 125 5.21 9.67 -6.11
C GLY A 125 5.88 10.45 -4.99
N LEU A 126 5.47 10.22 -3.73
CA LEU A 126 6.09 10.84 -2.57
C LEU A 126 7.57 10.44 -2.40
N ASN A 127 7.91 9.18 -2.65
CA ASN A 127 9.30 8.69 -2.59
C ASN A 127 10.18 9.36 -3.66
N ILE A 128 9.64 9.69 -4.83
CA ILE A 128 10.38 10.44 -5.85
C ILE A 128 10.66 11.86 -5.36
N VAL A 129 9.66 12.55 -4.81
CA VAL A 129 9.82 13.95 -4.38
C VAL A 129 10.71 14.05 -3.13
N VAL A 130 10.35 13.36 -2.05
CA VAL A 130 11.08 13.45 -0.78
C VAL A 130 12.39 12.66 -0.86
N GLY A 131 12.37 11.47 -1.48
CA GLY A 131 13.52 10.57 -1.51
C GLY A 131 14.60 10.96 -2.52
N LEU A 132 14.25 11.55 -3.67
CA LEU A 132 15.23 11.96 -4.70
C LEU A 132 15.48 13.48 -4.73
N ALA A 133 14.45 14.31 -4.53
CA ALA A 133 14.62 15.77 -4.56
C ALA A 133 14.98 16.36 -3.19
N GLY A 134 14.77 15.63 -2.10
CA GLY A 134 15.14 16.06 -0.74
C GLY A 134 14.34 17.24 -0.20
N LEU A 135 13.20 17.57 -0.83
CA LEU A 135 12.29 18.62 -0.41
C LEU A 135 11.08 18.01 0.31
N LEU A 136 10.67 18.61 1.42
CA LEU A 136 9.44 18.23 2.11
C LEU A 136 8.24 18.83 1.37
N ASP A 137 7.57 18.01 0.56
CA ASP A 137 6.35 18.38 -0.17
C ASP A 137 5.11 17.85 0.56
N LEU A 138 4.37 18.72 1.23
CA LEU A 138 3.09 18.40 1.86
C LEU A 138 1.89 18.63 0.91
N GLY A 139 2.11 19.28 -0.24
CA GLY A 139 1.10 19.64 -1.22
C GLY A 139 0.74 18.51 -2.18
N TYR A 140 1.45 17.38 -2.09
CA TYR A 140 1.26 16.21 -2.93
C TYR A 140 -0.20 15.72 -3.02
N VAL A 141 -0.91 15.73 -1.88
CA VAL A 141 -2.31 15.29 -1.81
C VAL A 141 -3.25 16.24 -2.57
N ALA A 142 -2.91 17.52 -2.67
CA ALA A 142 -3.71 18.49 -3.43
C ALA A 142 -3.70 18.17 -4.94
N PHE A 143 -2.55 17.80 -5.51
CA PHE A 143 -2.46 17.39 -6.92
C PHE A 143 -3.24 16.10 -7.21
N TYR A 144 -3.21 15.14 -6.29
CA TYR A 144 -4.04 13.94 -6.35
C TYR A 144 -5.54 14.31 -6.33
N ALA A 145 -5.96 15.19 -5.42
CA ALA A 145 -7.36 15.62 -5.30
C ALA A 145 -7.85 16.36 -6.55
N VAL A 146 -7.04 17.24 -7.15
CA VAL A 146 -7.37 17.94 -8.40
C VAL A 146 -7.62 16.93 -9.53
N GLY A 147 -6.78 15.91 -9.68
CA GLY A 147 -6.96 14.86 -10.68
C GLY A 147 -8.23 14.04 -10.46
N ALA A 148 -8.46 13.58 -9.23
CA ALA A 148 -9.64 12.78 -8.87
C ALA A 148 -10.96 13.57 -9.04
N TYR A 149 -10.97 14.84 -8.62
CA TYR A 149 -12.13 15.71 -8.79
C TYR A 149 -12.41 16.03 -10.26
N SER A 150 -11.36 16.26 -11.06
CA SER A 150 -11.49 16.45 -12.50
C SER A 150 -12.11 15.22 -13.17
N PHE A 151 -11.67 14.01 -12.78
CA PHE A 151 -12.25 12.77 -13.29
C PHE A 151 -13.73 12.63 -12.91
N ALA A 152 -14.08 12.87 -11.65
CA ALA A 152 -15.45 12.83 -11.17
C ALA A 152 -16.35 13.83 -11.92
N LEU A 153 -15.85 15.05 -12.17
CA LEU A 153 -16.59 16.08 -12.88
C LEU A 153 -16.78 15.72 -14.36
N LEU A 154 -15.74 15.28 -15.05
CA LEU A 154 -15.79 14.90 -16.47
C LEU A 154 -16.70 13.70 -16.69
N ASN A 155 -16.59 12.68 -15.85
CA ASN A 155 -17.42 11.48 -15.95
C ASN A 155 -18.89 11.78 -15.60
N HIS A 156 -19.16 12.52 -14.52
CA HIS A 156 -20.53 12.74 -14.03
C HIS A 156 -21.29 13.86 -14.77
N LYS A 157 -20.62 14.92 -15.23
CA LYS A 157 -21.27 16.05 -15.93
C LYS A 157 -21.25 15.92 -17.44
N PHE A 158 -20.17 15.42 -18.01
CA PHE A 158 -19.97 15.36 -19.46
C PHE A 158 -20.16 13.95 -20.03
N GLY A 159 -20.29 12.93 -19.19
CA GLY A 159 -20.52 11.55 -19.62
C GLY A 159 -19.31 10.92 -20.31
N PHE A 160 -18.11 11.51 -20.19
CA PHE A 160 -16.92 11.00 -20.83
C PHE A 160 -16.51 9.64 -20.26
N GLY A 161 -16.05 8.76 -21.14
CA GLY A 161 -15.58 7.43 -20.77
C GLY A 161 -14.26 7.49 -19.98
N PHE A 162 -13.88 6.37 -19.35
CA PHE A 162 -12.61 6.25 -18.63
C PHE A 162 -11.41 6.65 -19.49
N TRP A 163 -11.37 6.18 -20.74
CA TRP A 163 -10.27 6.39 -21.67
C TRP A 163 -10.12 7.84 -22.14
N GLU A 164 -11.22 8.61 -22.17
CA GLU A 164 -11.22 10.04 -22.52
C GLU A 164 -10.86 10.88 -21.29
N CYS A 165 -11.39 10.51 -20.13
CA CYS A 165 -11.07 11.18 -18.88
C CYS A 165 -9.59 11.03 -18.51
N LEU A 166 -8.97 9.89 -18.78
CA LEU A 166 -7.57 9.62 -18.42
C LEU A 166 -6.57 10.69 -18.93
N PRO A 167 -6.47 10.99 -20.24
CA PRO A 167 -5.59 12.04 -20.74
C PRO A 167 -6.06 13.45 -20.32
N LEU A 168 -7.37 13.72 -20.32
CA LEU A 168 -7.91 15.04 -19.97
C LEU A 168 -7.60 15.40 -18.51
N CYS A 169 -7.78 14.47 -17.59
CA CYS A 169 -7.45 14.67 -16.17
C CYS A 169 -5.95 14.84 -15.98
N GLY A 170 -5.12 14.10 -16.73
CA GLY A 170 -3.67 14.28 -16.73
C GLY A 170 -3.25 15.68 -17.18
N ILE A 171 -3.84 16.20 -18.26
CA ILE A 171 -3.58 17.55 -18.76
C ILE A 171 -4.04 18.61 -17.75
N LEU A 172 -5.24 18.46 -17.17
CA LEU A 172 -5.76 19.38 -16.16
C LEU A 172 -4.89 19.38 -14.90
N ALA A 173 -4.49 18.21 -14.41
CA ALA A 173 -3.60 18.09 -13.26
C ALA A 173 -2.23 18.71 -13.56
N ALA A 174 -1.68 18.50 -14.76
CA ALA A 174 -0.43 19.13 -15.18
C ALA A 174 -0.55 20.65 -15.28
N ALA A 175 -1.68 21.17 -15.79
CA ALA A 175 -1.94 22.60 -15.87
C ALA A 175 -1.95 23.23 -14.46
N TRP A 176 -2.70 22.64 -13.53
CA TRP A 176 -2.69 23.07 -12.11
C TRP A 176 -1.31 22.92 -11.46
N GLY A 177 -0.57 21.87 -11.80
CA GLY A 177 0.83 21.66 -11.43
C GLY A 177 1.73 22.80 -11.88
N ILE A 178 1.57 23.30 -13.11
CA ILE A 178 2.36 24.43 -13.64
C ILE A 178 1.95 25.73 -12.94
N PHE A 179 0.65 25.99 -12.78
CA PHE A 179 0.15 27.18 -12.10
C PHE A 179 0.66 27.29 -10.67
N LEU A 180 0.69 26.18 -9.93
CA LEU A 180 1.18 26.14 -8.54
C LEU A 180 2.70 25.96 -8.47
N GLY A 181 3.32 25.32 -9.45
CA GLY A 181 4.78 25.12 -9.51
C GLY A 181 5.54 26.43 -9.78
N PHE A 182 4.97 27.34 -10.57
CA PHE A 182 5.58 28.64 -10.87
C PHE A 182 5.88 29.51 -9.64
N PRO A 183 4.96 29.71 -8.68
CA PRO A 183 5.28 30.41 -7.43
C PRO A 183 6.23 29.61 -6.52
N VAL A 184 6.11 28.28 -6.49
CA VAL A 184 6.94 27.39 -5.66
C VAL A 184 8.42 27.44 -6.05
N LEU A 185 8.75 27.58 -7.34
CA LEU A 185 10.12 27.73 -7.84
C LEU A 185 10.86 28.96 -7.27
N ARG A 186 10.13 29.94 -6.71
CA ARG A 186 10.71 31.13 -6.07
C ARG A 186 11.06 30.91 -4.60
N LEU A 187 10.63 29.80 -3.99
CA LEU A 187 10.88 29.46 -2.59
C LEU A 187 11.91 28.33 -2.50
N ARG A 188 12.81 28.38 -1.50
CA ARG A 188 13.83 27.36 -1.26
C ARG A 188 13.70 26.80 0.16
N GLY A 189 13.95 25.51 0.32
CA GLY A 189 14.04 24.84 1.63
C GLY A 189 12.75 24.91 2.44
N ASP A 190 12.85 25.33 3.71
CA ASP A 190 11.76 25.30 4.71
C ASP A 190 10.54 26.16 4.34
N TYR A 191 10.72 27.21 3.52
CA TYR A 191 9.62 28.05 3.06
C TYR A 191 8.65 27.32 2.12
N LEU A 192 9.13 26.31 1.40
CA LEU A 192 8.31 25.47 0.51
C LEU A 192 7.44 24.51 1.32
N ALA A 193 7.96 23.99 2.43
CA ALA A 193 7.23 23.15 3.36
C ALA A 193 6.11 23.93 4.10
N ILE A 194 6.36 25.18 4.49
CA ILE A 194 5.35 26.02 5.17
C ILE A 194 4.19 26.37 4.23
N VAL A 195 4.49 26.72 2.97
CA VAL A 195 3.45 27.12 1.99
C VAL A 195 2.57 25.93 1.58
N THR A 196 3.06 24.69 1.70
CA THR A 196 2.24 23.50 1.41
C THR A 196 1.39 23.01 2.59
N LEU A 197 1.53 23.61 3.78
CA LEU A 197 0.78 23.26 5.00
C LEU A 197 -0.42 24.18 5.26
N ALA A 198 -0.45 25.37 4.64
CA ALA A 198 -1.52 26.37 4.75
C ALA A 198 -2.68 26.08 3.80
#